data_AF-A0A1M5TDU3-F1
#
_entry.id   AF-A0A1M5TDU3-F1
#
_cell.length_a   1.000
_cell.length_b   1.000
_cell.length_c   1.000
_cell.angle_alpha   90.00
_cell.angle_beta   90.00
_cell.angle_gamma   90.00
#
_symmetry.space_group_name_H-M   'P 1'
#
loop_
_entity.id
_entity.type
_entity.pdbx_description
1 polymer ?
#
loop_
_entity_poly.entity_id
_entity_poly.type
_entity_poly.pdbx_seq_one_letter_code
_entity_poly.pdbx_strand_id
1 'polypeptide(L)'
;MNNFQPNWASKPGDTIADVLKERRWSINSFAERIGCSKDIASDIISGSISIDTGIAKKLEKALGASAAFWINRENQFRKDLSRIDVEKAWLKDLPINDMIQYGWIPRTNNLLETCLRFFQVPDIEAWNEKYNALVGEYSFRASQAYSSSKSAVATWLRQGEIKSSASTNTKWNKQSFIDSLDNIKALTRKKDPKDFIPNLKNICAESGVSVVILPTPSGCRASGATKFINEEKALILLSFRYLSDDQFWFTFFHEAGHLVLHEQREVFIDEDAGDVKDQKEVEANSFAGEVLIPHTLHTQLFKIRGNHKDIIRFAMQAGVSPGIVVGQLQHHGHFKPSYMNSLKRRFDKEEITSLSDN
;
A
#
# COMPACT_ATOMS: atom_id res chain seq x y z
N MET A 1 3.00 -9.95 -29.51
CA MET A 1 1.89 -10.89 -29.76
C MET A 1 0.95 -10.80 -28.58
N ASN A 2 -0.31 -10.41 -28.77
CA ASN A 2 -1.30 -10.40 -27.69
C ASN A 2 -1.57 -11.84 -27.26
N ASN A 3 -1.08 -12.22 -26.08
CA ASN A 3 -1.36 -13.51 -25.49
C ASN A 3 -2.78 -13.43 -24.90
N PHE A 4 -3.80 -13.74 -25.71
CA PHE A 4 -5.19 -13.74 -25.25
C PHE A 4 -5.35 -14.77 -24.13
N GLN A 5 -5.56 -14.30 -22.90
CA GLN A 5 -5.84 -15.14 -21.74
C GLN A 5 -7.28 -14.91 -21.29
N PRO A 6 -8.21 -15.85 -21.59
CA PRO A 6 -9.61 -15.69 -21.21
C PRO A 6 -9.78 -15.68 -19.68
N ASN A 7 -10.79 -14.96 -19.20
CA ASN A 7 -11.20 -14.94 -17.79
C ASN A 7 -12.07 -16.14 -17.39
N TRP A 8 -12.03 -17.22 -18.18
CA TRP A 8 -12.78 -18.45 -17.99
C TRP A 8 -11.87 -19.65 -18.33
N ALA A 9 -12.10 -20.78 -17.67
CA ALA A 9 -11.37 -22.02 -17.91
C ALA A 9 -12.22 -22.98 -18.74
N SER A 10 -11.70 -23.44 -19.88
CA SER A 10 -12.40 -24.39 -20.75
C SER A 10 -12.19 -25.82 -20.25
N LYS A 11 -13.19 -26.41 -19.58
CA LYS A 11 -13.08 -27.79 -19.09
C LYS A 11 -13.06 -28.80 -20.25
N PRO A 12 -12.26 -29.89 -20.18
CA PRO A 12 -12.28 -30.93 -21.21
C PRO A 12 -13.65 -31.60 -21.34
N GLY A 13 -14.43 -31.60 -20.26
CA GLY A 13 -15.80 -32.08 -20.21
C GLY A 13 -16.76 -31.41 -21.19
N ASP A 14 -16.53 -30.15 -21.58
CA ASP A 14 -17.33 -29.48 -22.63
C ASP A 14 -17.08 -30.13 -23.99
N THR A 15 -15.81 -30.41 -24.31
CA THR A 15 -15.43 -31.14 -25.52
C THR A 15 -16.02 -32.56 -25.54
N ILE A 16 -16.05 -33.23 -24.38
CA ILE A 16 -16.72 -34.53 -24.25
C ILE A 16 -18.22 -34.37 -24.54
N ALA A 17 -18.89 -33.41 -23.89
CA ALA A 17 -20.32 -33.18 -24.04
C ALA A 17 -20.72 -32.87 -25.49
N ASP A 18 -19.91 -32.09 -26.21
CA ASP A 18 -20.11 -31.80 -27.64
C ASP A 18 -20.08 -33.09 -28.49
N VAL A 19 -19.07 -33.94 -28.27
CA VAL A 19 -18.96 -35.23 -28.97
C VAL A 19 -20.13 -36.16 -28.62
N LEU A 20 -20.56 -36.20 -27.35
CA LEU A 20 -21.72 -36.99 -26.94
C LEU A 20 -22.99 -36.51 -27.61
N LYS A 21 -23.19 -35.19 -27.71
CA LYS A 21 -24.34 -34.60 -28.39
C LYS A 21 -24.34 -34.92 -29.88
N GLU A 22 -23.20 -34.78 -30.56
CA GLU A 22 -23.04 -35.11 -31.97
C GLU A 22 -23.36 -36.59 -32.25
N ARG A 23 -22.90 -37.48 -31.37
CA ARG A 23 -23.14 -38.93 -31.47
C ARG A 23 -24.48 -39.39 -30.89
N ARG A 24 -25.27 -38.48 -30.33
CA ARG A 24 -26.52 -38.76 -29.61
C ARG A 24 -26.35 -39.80 -28.49
N TRP A 25 -25.22 -39.75 -27.79
CA TRP A 25 -24.93 -40.64 -26.66
C TRP A 25 -25.48 -40.06 -25.36
N SER A 26 -26.17 -40.89 -24.59
CA SER A 26 -26.51 -40.57 -23.21
C SER A 26 -25.29 -40.69 -22.31
N ILE A 27 -25.33 -40.06 -21.13
CA ILE A 27 -24.29 -40.20 -20.11
C ILE A 27 -24.06 -41.66 -19.71
N ASN A 28 -25.12 -42.49 -19.70
CA ASN A 28 -25.02 -43.91 -19.40
C ASN A 28 -24.21 -44.64 -20.49
N SER A 29 -24.53 -44.39 -21.76
CA SER A 29 -23.80 -45.00 -22.88
C SER A 29 -22.34 -44.57 -22.91
N PHE A 30 -22.06 -43.31 -22.56
CA PHE A 30 -20.69 -42.84 -22.40
C PHE A 30 -19.95 -43.58 -21.28
N ALA A 31 -20.56 -43.66 -20.09
CA ALA A 31 -19.98 -44.33 -18.93
C ALA A 31 -19.63 -45.80 -19.21
N GLU A 32 -20.53 -46.54 -19.88
CA GLU A 32 -20.30 -47.92 -20.33
C GLU A 32 -19.09 -48.01 -21.27
N ARG A 33 -18.96 -47.09 -22.23
CA ARG A 33 -17.87 -47.11 -23.24
C ARG A 33 -16.50 -46.81 -22.66
N ILE A 34 -16.42 -45.99 -21.62
CA ILE A 34 -15.15 -45.72 -20.91
C ILE A 34 -14.95 -46.64 -19.70
N GLY A 35 -15.90 -47.54 -19.42
CA GLY A 35 -15.84 -48.52 -18.34
C GLY A 35 -15.76 -47.87 -16.96
N CYS A 36 -16.71 -47.00 -16.63
CA CYS A 36 -16.87 -46.40 -15.31
C CYS A 36 -18.36 -46.28 -14.93
N SER A 37 -18.64 -45.81 -13.70
CA SER A 37 -20.02 -45.51 -13.28
C SER A 37 -20.53 -44.22 -13.94
N LYS A 38 -21.86 -44.05 -13.96
CA LYS A 38 -22.50 -42.82 -14.43
C LYS A 38 -22.03 -41.59 -13.66
N ASP A 39 -21.82 -41.72 -12.35
CA ASP A 39 -21.37 -40.62 -11.49
C ASP A 39 -19.94 -40.20 -11.86
N ILE A 40 -19.02 -41.16 -12.05
CA ILE A 40 -17.66 -40.86 -12.51
C ILE A 40 -17.68 -40.19 -13.88
N ALA A 41 -18.51 -40.66 -14.81
CA ALA A 41 -18.65 -40.05 -16.12
C ALA A 41 -19.17 -38.60 -16.03
N SER A 42 -20.14 -38.36 -15.15
CA SER A 42 -20.66 -37.01 -14.86
C SER A 42 -19.59 -36.11 -14.24
N ASP A 43 -18.78 -36.65 -13.33
CA ASP A 43 -17.71 -35.92 -12.66
C ASP A 43 -16.54 -35.58 -13.60
N ILE A 44 -16.24 -36.44 -14.58
CA ILE A 44 -15.31 -36.14 -15.67
C ILE A 44 -15.85 -34.98 -16.53
N ILE A 45 -17.14 -35.00 -16.89
CA ILE A 45 -17.77 -33.93 -17.69
C ILE A 45 -17.90 -32.62 -16.92
N SER A 46 -18.11 -32.68 -15.61
CA SER A 46 -18.13 -31.47 -14.77
C SER A 46 -16.74 -30.88 -14.54
N GLY A 47 -15.68 -31.68 -14.72
CA GLY A 47 -14.29 -31.31 -14.40
C GLY A 47 -13.91 -31.54 -12.94
N SER A 48 -14.78 -32.18 -12.16
CA SER A 48 -14.54 -32.54 -10.76
C SER A 48 -13.52 -33.68 -10.62
N ILE A 49 -13.50 -34.62 -11.57
CA ILE A 49 -12.45 -35.65 -11.68
C ILE A 49 -11.44 -35.22 -12.74
N SER A 50 -10.15 -35.28 -12.39
CA SER A 50 -9.05 -35.02 -13.32
C SER A 50 -8.88 -36.15 -14.33
N ILE A 51 -8.62 -35.80 -15.58
CA ILE A 51 -8.30 -36.77 -16.63
C ILE A 51 -6.83 -37.17 -16.48
N ASP A 52 -6.59 -38.32 -15.86
CA ASP A 52 -5.28 -38.95 -15.83
C ASP A 52 -4.98 -39.73 -17.11
N THR A 53 -3.79 -40.32 -17.20
CA THR A 53 -3.36 -41.12 -18.36
C THR A 53 -4.28 -42.31 -18.64
N GLY A 54 -4.88 -42.91 -17.60
CA GLY A 54 -5.80 -44.03 -17.73
C GLY A 54 -7.14 -43.60 -18.34
N ILE A 55 -7.71 -42.50 -17.84
CA ILE A 55 -8.93 -41.90 -18.37
C ILE A 55 -8.69 -41.40 -19.79
N ALA A 56 -7.56 -40.74 -20.07
CA ALA A 56 -7.21 -40.25 -21.40
C ALA A 56 -7.17 -41.37 -22.46
N LYS A 57 -6.61 -42.54 -22.14
CA LYS A 57 -6.62 -43.72 -23.03
C LYS A 57 -8.03 -44.29 -23.25
N LYS A 58 -8.90 -44.22 -22.24
CA LYS A 58 -10.31 -44.63 -22.35
C LYS A 58 -11.07 -43.65 -23.26
N LEU A 59 -10.84 -42.35 -23.11
CA LEU A 59 -11.41 -41.31 -23.95
C LEU A 59 -10.93 -41.41 -25.41
N GLU A 60 -9.64 -41.68 -25.64
CA GLU A 60 -9.09 -41.92 -26.98
C GLU A 60 -9.82 -43.07 -27.69
N LYS A 61 -10.02 -44.20 -26.99
CA LYS A 61 -10.74 -45.35 -27.55
C LYS A 61 -12.23 -45.09 -27.78
N ALA A 62 -12.89 -44.36 -26.87
CA ALA A 62 -14.34 -44.16 -26.92
C ALA A 62 -14.74 -42.98 -27.83
N LEU A 63 -14.03 -41.86 -27.75
CA LEU A 63 -14.37 -40.58 -28.37
C LEU A 63 -13.43 -40.22 -29.53
N GLY A 64 -12.26 -40.83 -29.61
CA GLY A 64 -11.20 -40.40 -30.53
C GLY A 64 -10.31 -39.32 -29.90
N ALA A 65 -9.49 -38.67 -30.74
CA ALA A 65 -8.34 -37.85 -30.35
C ALA A 65 -7.33 -38.63 -29.49
N SER A 66 -6.05 -38.28 -29.57
CA SER A 66 -5.02 -39.03 -28.83
C SER A 66 -5.17 -38.84 -27.32
N ALA A 67 -4.70 -39.80 -26.51
CA ALA A 67 -4.61 -39.59 -25.06
C ALA A 67 -3.83 -38.29 -24.71
N ALA A 68 -2.80 -37.96 -25.51
CA ALA A 68 -2.04 -36.72 -25.36
C ALA A 68 -2.91 -35.45 -25.53
N PHE A 69 -3.86 -35.45 -26.47
CA PHE A 69 -4.82 -34.35 -26.63
C PHE A 69 -5.64 -34.13 -25.35
N TRP A 70 -6.19 -35.21 -24.78
CA TRP A 70 -7.01 -35.14 -23.57
C TRP A 70 -6.21 -34.67 -22.35
N ILE A 71 -4.98 -35.17 -22.18
CA ILE A 71 -4.06 -34.70 -21.13
C ILE A 71 -3.72 -33.21 -21.32
N ASN A 72 -3.44 -32.76 -22.54
CA ASN A 72 -3.13 -31.35 -22.78
C ASN A 72 -4.34 -30.45 -22.48
N ARG A 73 -5.56 -30.88 -22.82
CA ARG A 73 -6.79 -30.16 -22.47
C ARG A 73 -6.99 -30.06 -20.97
N GLU A 74 -6.75 -31.13 -20.23
CA GLU A 74 -6.84 -31.15 -18.76
C GLU A 74 -5.80 -30.23 -18.13
N ASN A 75 -4.54 -30.32 -18.56
CA ASN A 75 -3.47 -29.46 -18.07
C ASN A 75 -3.78 -27.97 -18.30
N GLN A 76 -4.28 -27.62 -19.49
CA GLN A 76 -4.70 -26.26 -19.80
C GLN A 76 -5.85 -25.80 -18.89
N PHE A 77 -6.88 -26.63 -18.70
CA PHE A 77 -8.01 -26.32 -17.82
C PHE A 77 -7.57 -26.08 -16.37
N ARG A 78 -6.72 -26.96 -15.81
CA ARG A 78 -6.23 -26.82 -14.43
C ARG A 78 -5.35 -25.59 -14.27
N LYS A 79 -4.51 -25.29 -15.27
CA LYS A 79 -3.69 -24.08 -15.30
C LYS A 79 -4.56 -22.82 -15.30
N ASP A 80 -5.59 -22.77 -16.15
CA ASP A 80 -6.51 -21.63 -16.21
C ASP A 80 -7.33 -21.48 -14.92
N LEU A 81 -7.78 -22.60 -14.33
CA LEU A 81 -8.52 -22.57 -13.07
C LEU A 81 -7.66 -22.00 -11.93
N SER A 82 -6.44 -22.52 -11.79
CA SER A 82 -5.48 -22.03 -10.79
C SER A 82 -5.16 -20.56 -10.97
N ARG A 83 -4.95 -20.11 -12.22
CA ARG A 83 -4.71 -18.70 -12.53
C ARG A 83 -5.91 -17.82 -12.13
N ILE A 84 -7.13 -18.20 -12.50
CA ILE A 84 -8.35 -17.45 -12.18
C ILE A 84 -8.56 -17.35 -10.66
N ASP A 85 -8.27 -18.42 -9.91
CA ASP A 85 -8.38 -18.42 -8.45
C ASP A 85 -7.37 -17.46 -7.81
N VAL A 86 -6.13 -17.44 -8.29
CA VAL A 86 -5.10 -16.47 -7.86
C VAL A 86 -5.52 -15.04 -8.19
N GLU A 87 -6.03 -14.79 -9.40
CA GLU A 87 -6.52 -13.47 -9.83
C GLU A 87 -7.66 -12.98 -8.93
N LYS A 88 -8.64 -13.83 -8.62
CA LYS A 88 -9.75 -13.49 -7.72
C LYS A 88 -9.28 -13.22 -6.29
N ALA A 89 -8.37 -14.04 -5.78
CA ALA A 89 -7.81 -13.87 -4.44
C ALA A 89 -7.05 -12.54 -4.32
N TRP A 90 -6.21 -12.22 -5.30
CA TRP A 90 -5.47 -10.95 -5.34
C TRP A 90 -6.39 -9.74 -5.41
N LEU A 91 -7.40 -9.75 -6.29
CA LEU A 91 -8.38 -8.66 -6.38
C LEU A 91 -9.18 -8.48 -5.09
N LYS A 92 -9.46 -9.55 -4.34
CA LYS A 92 -10.16 -9.49 -3.05
C LYS A 92 -9.29 -8.87 -1.95
N ASP A 93 -7.97 -8.98 -2.04
CA ASP A 93 -7.03 -8.44 -1.06
C ASP A 93 -6.72 -6.94 -1.29
N LEU A 94 -6.88 -6.45 -2.53
CA LEU A 94 -6.73 -5.04 -2.87
C LEU A 94 -7.89 -4.18 -2.30
N PRO A 95 -7.62 -2.94 -1.86
CA PRO A 95 -8.66 -2.02 -1.36
C PRO A 95 -9.43 -1.34 -2.52
N ILE A 96 -9.99 -2.12 -3.44
CA ILE A 96 -10.58 -1.64 -4.71
C ILE A 96 -11.68 -0.60 -4.46
N ASN A 97 -12.51 -0.77 -3.44
CA ASN A 97 -13.59 0.17 -3.13
C ASN A 97 -13.03 1.56 -2.80
N ASP A 98 -11.97 1.63 -1.98
CA ASP A 98 -11.32 2.89 -1.63
C ASP A 98 -10.61 3.49 -2.84
N MET A 99 -9.94 2.66 -3.65
CA MET A 99 -9.29 3.12 -4.89
C MET A 99 -10.28 3.77 -5.85
N ILE A 100 -11.50 3.23 -5.98
CA ILE A 100 -12.57 3.82 -6.79
C ILE A 100 -13.11 5.09 -6.11
N GLN A 101 -13.38 5.04 -4.81
CA GLN A 101 -13.92 6.17 -4.04
C GLN A 101 -12.98 7.39 -4.07
N TYR A 102 -11.66 7.16 -3.99
CA TYR A 102 -10.64 8.19 -4.07
C TYR A 102 -10.28 8.58 -5.52
N GLY A 103 -10.93 7.97 -6.52
CA GLY A 103 -10.70 8.29 -7.94
C GLY A 103 -9.34 7.83 -8.48
N TRP A 104 -8.66 6.90 -7.81
CA TRP A 104 -7.36 6.36 -8.24
C TRP A 104 -7.49 5.40 -9.43
N ILE A 105 -8.63 4.70 -9.51
CA ILE A 105 -9.01 3.86 -10.65
C ILE A 105 -10.48 4.09 -11.03
N PRO A 106 -10.86 3.91 -12.31
CA PRO A 106 -12.26 3.99 -12.71
C PRO A 106 -13.04 2.74 -12.28
N ARG A 107 -14.36 2.90 -12.13
CA ARG A 107 -15.28 1.75 -12.02
C ARG A 107 -15.32 1.00 -13.36
N THR A 108 -15.02 -0.30 -13.35
CA THR A 108 -14.82 -1.10 -14.58
C THR A 108 -15.21 -2.56 -14.38
N ASN A 109 -15.54 -3.24 -15.47
CA ASN A 109 -15.75 -4.70 -15.49
C ASN A 109 -14.43 -5.47 -15.66
N ASN A 110 -13.34 -4.80 -16.03
CA ASN A 110 -12.01 -5.39 -16.18
C ASN A 110 -11.07 -4.90 -15.07
N LEU A 111 -11.36 -5.33 -13.84
CA LEU A 111 -10.62 -4.93 -12.65
C LEU A 111 -9.17 -5.43 -12.65
N LEU A 112 -8.93 -6.67 -13.11
CA LEU A 112 -7.59 -7.26 -13.17
C LEU A 112 -6.64 -6.38 -13.97
N GLU A 113 -6.95 -6.11 -15.24
CA GLU A 113 -6.11 -5.28 -16.11
C GLU A 113 -5.96 -3.85 -15.56
N THR A 114 -7.02 -3.31 -14.97
CA THR A 114 -7.01 -1.96 -14.40
C THR A 114 -6.07 -1.85 -13.20
N CYS A 115 -6.10 -2.83 -12.29
CA CYS A 115 -5.20 -2.90 -11.15
C CYS A 115 -3.74 -3.16 -11.59
N LEU A 116 -3.51 -4.11 -12.50
CA LEU A 116 -2.17 -4.38 -13.05
C LEU A 116 -1.55 -3.11 -13.69
N ARG A 117 -2.35 -2.38 -14.47
CA ARG A 117 -1.95 -1.08 -15.05
C ARG A 117 -1.69 -0.02 -13.99
N PHE A 118 -2.54 0.08 -12.96
CA PHE A 118 -2.33 1.00 -11.84
C PHE A 118 -0.97 0.78 -11.17
N PHE A 119 -0.61 -0.47 -10.90
CA PHE A 119 0.67 -0.86 -10.31
C PHE A 119 1.87 -0.84 -11.29
N GLN A 120 1.59 -0.67 -12.60
CA GLN A 120 2.57 -0.80 -13.69
C GLN A 120 3.31 -2.13 -13.66
N VAL A 121 2.57 -3.23 -13.59
CA VAL A 121 3.09 -4.60 -13.60
C VAL A 121 2.33 -5.42 -14.64
N PRO A 122 3.00 -6.35 -15.35
CA PRO A 122 2.36 -7.16 -16.39
C PRO A 122 1.40 -8.22 -15.83
N ASP A 123 1.65 -8.70 -14.61
CA ASP A 123 0.90 -9.77 -13.95
C ASP A 123 1.08 -9.73 -12.42
N ILE A 124 0.43 -10.67 -11.72
CA ILE A 124 0.43 -10.78 -10.25
C ILE A 124 1.78 -11.29 -9.72
N GLU A 125 2.54 -12.05 -10.51
CA GLU A 125 3.87 -12.52 -10.13
C GLU A 125 4.84 -11.34 -10.03
N ALA A 126 4.87 -10.48 -11.05
CA ALA A 126 5.64 -9.25 -11.03
C ALA A 126 5.18 -8.28 -9.93
N TRP A 127 3.87 -8.23 -9.62
CA TRP A 127 3.37 -7.48 -8.45
C TRP A 127 3.97 -8.02 -7.15
N ASN A 128 3.94 -9.34 -6.98
CA ASN A 128 4.49 -10.02 -5.81
C ASN A 128 5.99 -9.79 -5.69
N GLU A 129 6.78 -9.89 -6.75
CA GLU A 129 8.22 -9.61 -6.73
C GLU A 129 8.49 -8.15 -6.32
N LYS A 130 7.76 -7.21 -6.92
CA LYS A 130 7.93 -5.78 -6.68
C LYS A 130 7.58 -5.40 -5.23
N TYR A 131 6.46 -5.90 -4.70
CA TYR A 131 5.91 -5.45 -3.42
C TYR A 131 6.14 -6.42 -2.25
N ASN A 132 6.43 -7.70 -2.45
CA ASN A 132 6.75 -8.61 -1.34
C ASN A 132 8.11 -8.33 -0.71
N ALA A 133 9.09 -7.82 -1.46
CA ALA A 133 10.34 -7.35 -0.87
C ALA A 133 10.11 -6.07 -0.04
N LEU A 134 9.38 -5.10 -0.63
CA LEU A 134 9.05 -3.81 0.00
C LEU A 134 8.22 -3.96 1.28
N VAL A 135 7.33 -4.96 1.34
CA VAL A 135 6.42 -5.14 2.47
C VAL A 135 6.81 -6.36 3.34
N GLY A 136 7.67 -7.25 2.87
CA GLY A 136 8.15 -8.43 3.59
C GLY A 136 9.13 -8.09 4.70
N GLU A 137 10.02 -7.12 4.48
CA GLU A 137 10.86 -6.54 5.54
C GLU A 137 10.01 -5.82 6.60
N TYR A 138 8.83 -5.32 6.21
CA TYR A 138 7.91 -4.55 7.03
C TYR A 138 6.93 -5.41 7.85
N SER A 139 6.34 -6.45 7.25
CA SER A 139 5.33 -7.31 7.88
C SER A 139 5.90 -8.24 8.95
N PHE A 140 7.22 -8.43 8.98
CA PHE A 140 7.89 -9.10 10.10
C PHE A 140 7.99 -8.20 11.35
N ARG A 141 7.71 -6.89 11.22
CA ARG A 141 7.89 -5.87 12.26
C ARG A 141 6.58 -5.40 12.92
N ALA A 142 5.42 -5.62 12.28
CA ALA A 142 4.12 -5.39 12.90
C ALA A 142 3.65 -6.67 13.65
N SER A 143 3.44 -6.58 14.97
CA SER A 143 2.95 -7.70 15.78
C SER A 143 1.68 -8.35 15.20
N GLN A 144 1.58 -9.69 15.30
CA GLN A 144 0.54 -10.56 14.72
C GLN A 144 -0.93 -10.23 15.07
N ALA A 145 -1.20 -9.21 15.88
CA ALA A 145 -2.55 -8.82 16.28
C ALA A 145 -3.13 -7.63 15.47
N TYR A 146 -2.32 -6.81 14.79
CA TYR A 146 -2.77 -5.51 14.23
C TYR A 146 -2.05 -5.01 12.95
N SER A 147 -1.46 -5.89 12.13
CA SER A 147 -0.71 -5.46 10.93
C SER A 147 -1.60 -4.91 9.82
N SER A 148 -1.11 -3.89 9.10
CA SER A 148 -1.74 -3.41 7.88
C SER A 148 -1.78 -4.48 6.79
N SER A 149 -2.78 -4.41 5.91
CA SER A 149 -2.80 -5.19 4.67
C SER A 149 -1.66 -4.74 3.77
N LYS A 150 -0.83 -5.68 3.34
CA LYS A 150 0.28 -5.43 2.41
C LYS A 150 -0.19 -4.73 1.14
N SER A 151 -1.31 -5.22 0.61
CA SER A 151 -1.96 -4.68 -0.58
C SER A 151 -2.43 -3.25 -0.38
N ALA A 152 -2.97 -2.91 0.80
CA ALA A 152 -3.38 -1.55 1.11
C ALA A 152 -2.20 -0.58 1.19
N VAL A 153 -1.10 -0.99 1.84
CA VAL A 153 0.14 -0.20 1.92
C VAL A 153 0.76 -0.02 0.54
N ALA A 154 0.89 -1.10 -0.24
CA ALA A 154 1.41 -1.05 -1.61
C ALA A 154 0.57 -0.12 -2.51
N THR A 155 -0.75 -0.13 -2.35
CA THR A 155 -1.67 0.76 -3.07
C THR A 155 -1.40 2.22 -2.73
N TRP A 156 -1.27 2.54 -1.44
CA TRP A 156 -1.03 3.91 -0.97
C TRP A 156 0.33 4.45 -1.46
N LEU A 157 1.39 3.65 -1.32
CA LEU A 157 2.72 3.97 -1.86
C LEU A 157 2.66 4.22 -3.36
N ARG A 158 2.00 3.32 -4.11
CA ARG A 158 1.89 3.43 -5.56
C ARG A 158 1.18 4.72 -5.98
N GLN A 159 0.11 5.09 -5.30
CA GLN A 159 -0.56 6.36 -5.57
C GLN A 159 0.33 7.56 -5.25
N GLY A 160 1.12 7.49 -4.17
CA GLY A 160 2.15 8.46 -3.85
C GLY A 160 3.15 8.65 -4.98
N GLU A 161 3.65 7.55 -5.56
CA GLU A 161 4.54 7.58 -6.73
C GLU A 161 3.90 8.24 -7.96
N ILE A 162 2.63 7.91 -8.25
CA ILE A 162 1.89 8.48 -9.38
C ILE A 162 1.76 10.00 -9.21
N LYS A 163 1.32 10.47 -8.05
CA LYS A 163 1.16 11.91 -7.77
C LYS A 163 2.51 12.64 -7.73
N SER A 164 3.55 11.98 -7.21
CA SER A 164 4.91 12.50 -7.24
C SER A 164 5.40 12.72 -8.67
N SER A 165 5.15 11.78 -9.58
CA SER A 165 5.61 11.88 -10.98
C SER A 165 5.07 13.10 -11.75
N ALA A 166 3.92 13.66 -11.33
CA ALA A 166 3.34 14.86 -11.94
C ALA A 166 4.01 16.17 -11.48
N SER A 167 4.80 16.15 -10.40
CA SER A 167 5.41 17.35 -9.82
C SER A 167 6.79 17.65 -10.42
N THR A 168 7.01 18.89 -10.85
CA THR A 168 8.33 19.38 -11.28
C THR A 168 9.19 19.72 -10.07
N ASN A 169 10.28 18.98 -9.87
CA ASN A 169 11.22 19.21 -8.79
C ASN A 169 12.61 19.51 -9.38
N THR A 170 13.45 20.18 -8.59
CA THR A 170 14.90 20.16 -8.83
C THR A 170 15.45 18.76 -8.55
N LYS A 171 16.74 18.54 -8.83
CA LYS A 171 17.40 17.29 -8.46
C LYS A 171 17.61 17.24 -6.95
N TRP A 172 17.42 16.05 -6.37
CA TRP A 172 17.66 15.77 -4.97
C TRP A 172 19.00 16.31 -4.51
N ASN A 173 18.96 17.17 -3.49
CA ASN A 173 20.13 17.72 -2.84
C ASN A 173 19.93 17.70 -1.34
N LYS A 174 20.61 16.76 -0.68
CA LYS A 174 20.53 16.57 0.77
C LYS A 174 20.88 17.82 1.57
N GLN A 175 21.94 18.55 1.18
CA GLN A 175 22.35 19.74 1.93
C GLN A 175 21.31 20.85 1.80
N SER A 176 20.82 21.11 0.59
CA SER A 176 19.73 22.06 0.37
C SER A 176 18.47 21.69 1.16
N PHE A 177 18.15 20.40 1.25
CA PHE A 177 17.01 19.95 2.05
C PHE A 177 17.23 20.21 3.54
N ILE A 178 18.42 19.90 4.08
CA ILE A 178 18.80 20.20 5.46
C ILE A 178 18.69 21.70 5.75
N ASP A 179 19.22 22.54 4.86
CA ASP A 179 19.20 24.01 4.99
C ASP A 179 17.76 24.56 4.97
N SER A 180 16.83 23.83 4.36
CA SER A 180 15.41 24.21 4.28
C SER A 180 14.59 23.86 5.52
N LEU A 181 15.09 22.99 6.41
CA LEU A 181 14.31 22.45 7.53
C LEU A 181 13.83 23.50 8.52
N ASP A 182 14.60 24.57 8.75
CA ASP A 182 14.19 25.67 9.62
C ASP A 182 13.03 26.49 9.01
N ASN A 183 13.03 26.66 7.69
CA ASN A 183 11.91 27.31 6.97
C ASN A 183 10.65 26.44 7.06
N ILE A 184 10.79 25.12 6.94
CA ILE A 184 9.69 24.18 7.11
C ILE A 184 9.19 24.17 8.56
N LYS A 185 10.09 24.20 9.54
CA LYS A 185 9.74 24.28 10.98
C LYS A 185 8.93 25.54 11.28
N ALA A 186 9.22 26.66 10.61
CA ALA A 186 8.43 27.87 10.76
C ALA A 186 6.97 27.72 10.29
N LEU A 187 6.70 26.84 9.32
CA LEU A 187 5.35 26.55 8.83
C LEU A 187 4.46 25.91 9.90
N THR A 188 5.03 25.22 10.90
CA THR A 188 4.27 24.63 12.02
C THR A 188 3.39 25.66 12.74
N ARG A 189 3.78 26.94 12.72
CA ARG A 189 3.03 28.02 13.38
C ARG A 189 1.78 28.45 12.61
N LYS A 190 1.70 28.16 11.30
CA LYS A 190 0.52 28.41 10.46
C LYS A 190 -0.61 27.46 10.85
N LYS A 191 -1.83 28.00 10.98
CA LYS A 191 -2.98 27.26 11.50
C LYS A 191 -3.69 26.44 10.43
N ASP A 192 -3.85 27.04 9.25
CA ASP A 192 -4.66 26.49 8.16
C ASP A 192 -3.79 25.65 7.21
N PRO A 193 -4.15 24.38 6.94
CA PRO A 193 -3.51 23.55 5.92
C PRO A 193 -3.37 24.21 4.55
N LYS A 194 -4.32 25.05 4.15
CA LYS A 194 -4.28 25.81 2.88
C LYS A 194 -3.10 26.77 2.81
N ASP A 195 -2.64 27.26 3.96
CA ASP A 195 -1.50 28.16 4.04
C ASP A 195 -0.17 27.41 4.04
N PHE A 196 -0.06 26.28 4.73
CA PHE A 196 1.24 25.61 4.91
C PHE A 196 1.52 24.48 3.93
N ILE A 197 0.51 23.75 3.43
CA ILE A 197 0.74 22.61 2.53
C ILE A 197 1.38 23.06 1.21
N PRO A 198 0.91 24.11 0.52
CA PRO A 198 1.55 24.57 -0.72
C PRO A 198 2.99 25.05 -0.48
N ASN A 199 3.23 25.78 0.61
CA ASN A 199 4.57 26.23 0.98
C ASN A 199 5.50 25.07 1.34
N LEU A 200 5.00 24.06 2.05
CA LEU A 200 5.72 22.83 2.37
C LEU A 200 6.15 22.11 1.08
N LYS A 201 5.20 21.89 0.16
CA LYS A 201 5.48 21.27 -1.15
C LYS A 201 6.54 22.06 -1.92
N ASN A 202 6.43 23.38 -1.98
CA ASN A 202 7.35 24.24 -2.72
C ASN A 202 8.78 24.20 -2.14
N ILE A 203 8.92 24.40 -0.83
CA ILE A 203 10.24 24.39 -0.16
C ILE A 203 10.92 23.03 -0.36
N CYS A 204 10.17 21.94 -0.20
CA CYS A 204 10.70 20.59 -0.42
C CYS A 204 11.09 20.33 -1.89
N ALA A 205 10.30 20.83 -2.84
CA ALA A 205 10.55 20.65 -4.28
C ALA A 205 11.83 21.33 -4.76
N GLU A 206 12.24 22.44 -4.11
CA GLU A 206 13.50 23.14 -4.37
C GLU A 206 14.75 22.30 -4.04
N SER A 207 14.61 21.29 -3.18
CA SER A 207 15.66 20.33 -2.84
C SER A 207 15.44 18.93 -3.43
N GLY A 208 14.51 18.77 -4.37
CA GLY A 208 14.21 17.50 -5.02
C GLY A 208 13.30 16.55 -4.23
N VAL A 209 12.61 17.04 -3.20
CA VAL A 209 11.66 16.24 -2.39
C VAL A 209 10.22 16.52 -2.83
N SER A 210 9.53 15.49 -3.29
CA SER A 210 8.09 15.55 -3.55
C SER A 210 7.34 15.24 -2.27
N VAL A 211 6.59 16.19 -1.73
CA VAL A 211 5.67 15.94 -0.62
C VAL A 211 4.29 15.65 -1.18
N VAL A 212 3.78 14.45 -0.91
CA VAL A 212 2.45 14.00 -1.32
C VAL A 212 1.63 13.70 -0.07
N ILE A 213 0.39 14.19 -0.05
CA ILE A 213 -0.55 13.93 1.03
C ILE A 213 -1.73 13.18 0.43
N LEU A 214 -2.03 11.99 0.93
CA LEU A 214 -3.11 11.14 0.40
C LEU A 214 -3.83 10.40 1.53
N PRO A 215 -5.16 10.24 1.47
CA PRO A 215 -5.87 9.39 2.41
C PRO A 215 -5.35 7.96 2.32
N THR A 216 -5.29 7.26 3.45
CA THR A 216 -4.96 5.83 3.44
C THR A 216 -6.20 5.02 3.05
N PRO A 217 -6.04 3.96 2.22
CA PRO A 217 -7.10 2.99 2.02
C PRO A 217 -7.32 2.16 3.28
N SER A 218 -8.49 1.53 3.39
CA SER A 218 -8.83 0.58 4.43
C SER A 218 -7.77 -0.52 4.50
N GLY A 219 -7.30 -0.79 5.71
CA GLY A 219 -6.21 -1.73 5.94
C GLY A 219 -4.81 -1.14 5.82
N CYS A 220 -4.64 0.14 5.44
CA CYS A 220 -3.35 0.84 5.53
C CYS A 220 -3.34 1.75 6.76
N ARG A 221 -2.39 1.49 7.67
CA ARG A 221 -2.26 2.20 8.94
C ARG A 221 -1.14 3.25 9.00
N ALA A 222 -0.41 3.41 7.91
CA ALA A 222 0.74 4.30 7.86
C ALA A 222 0.37 5.78 8.12
N SER A 223 1.18 6.45 8.92
CA SER A 223 1.14 7.91 9.12
C SER A 223 1.97 8.62 8.06
N GLY A 224 3.14 8.04 7.76
CA GLY A 224 4.10 8.53 6.80
C GLY A 224 4.79 7.40 6.04
N ALA A 225 5.40 7.75 4.91
CA ALA A 225 6.36 6.91 4.24
C ALA A 225 7.37 7.75 3.45
N THR A 226 8.59 7.24 3.35
CA THR A 226 9.69 7.87 2.62
C THR A 226 10.31 6.92 1.62
N LYS A 227 10.59 7.41 0.41
CA LYS A 227 11.21 6.62 -0.66
C LYS A 227 11.97 7.51 -1.65
N PHE A 228 13.11 7.02 -2.15
CA PHE A 228 13.69 7.53 -3.39
C PHE A 228 12.98 6.94 -4.60
N ILE A 229 12.34 7.80 -5.41
CA ILE A 229 11.70 7.40 -6.68
C ILE A 229 12.76 7.05 -7.72
N ASN A 230 13.83 7.85 -7.76
CA ASN A 230 15.04 7.64 -8.53
C ASN A 230 16.19 8.43 -7.86
N GLU A 231 17.36 8.48 -8.51
CA GLU A 231 18.56 9.16 -7.97
C GLU A 231 18.39 10.67 -7.79
N GLU A 232 17.42 11.27 -8.48
CA GLU A 232 17.22 12.71 -8.51
C GLU A 232 15.97 13.14 -7.74
N LYS A 233 15.18 12.21 -7.20
CA LYS A 233 13.88 12.55 -6.61
C LYS A 233 13.52 11.68 -5.41
N ALA A 234 13.32 12.35 -4.29
CA ALA A 234 12.77 11.77 -3.07
C ALA A 234 11.25 12.00 -2.99
N LEU A 235 10.55 11.13 -2.27
CA LEU A 235 9.14 11.21 -1.93
C LEU A 235 8.99 11.14 -0.42
N ILE A 236 8.26 12.10 0.15
CA ILE A 236 7.65 12.01 1.47
C ILE A 236 6.13 11.90 1.25
N LEU A 237 5.53 10.83 1.72
CA LEU A 237 4.11 10.54 1.61
C LEU A 237 3.46 10.61 3.00
N LEU A 238 2.35 11.34 3.16
CA LEU A 238 1.69 11.57 4.46
C LEU A 238 0.19 11.30 4.39
N SER A 239 -0.40 10.75 5.47
CA SER A 239 -1.81 10.34 5.48
C SER A 239 -2.75 11.21 6.31
N PHE A 240 -2.20 12.08 7.18
CA PHE A 240 -2.99 12.82 8.19
C PHE A 240 -3.82 11.94 9.14
N ARG A 241 -3.43 10.67 9.35
CA ARG A 241 -4.17 9.66 10.15
C ARG A 241 -4.75 10.16 11.49
N TYR A 242 -4.03 11.01 12.22
CA TYR A 242 -4.44 11.52 13.53
C TYR A 242 -5.10 12.91 13.53
N LEU A 243 -5.16 13.55 12.35
CA LEU A 243 -5.76 14.87 12.15
C LEU A 243 -5.35 15.89 13.23
N SER A 244 -4.07 15.87 13.62
CA SER A 244 -3.51 16.67 14.70
C SER A 244 -2.20 17.30 14.25
N ASP A 245 -1.97 18.57 14.57
CA ASP A 245 -0.76 19.27 14.14
C ASP A 245 0.52 18.66 14.70
N ASP A 246 0.53 18.29 15.98
CA ASP A 246 1.69 17.64 16.61
C ASP A 246 2.09 16.34 15.90
N GLN A 247 1.12 15.50 15.57
CA GLN A 247 1.37 14.22 14.89
C GLN A 247 1.79 14.44 13.45
N PHE A 248 1.09 15.30 12.70
CA PHE A 248 1.43 15.60 11.31
C PHE A 248 2.87 16.11 11.16
N TRP A 249 3.25 17.10 11.98
CA TRP A 249 4.58 17.68 11.88
C TRP A 249 5.66 16.71 12.38
N PHE A 250 5.39 15.95 13.44
CA PHE A 250 6.34 14.94 13.89
C PHE A 250 6.58 13.87 12.81
N THR A 251 5.51 13.33 12.21
CA THR A 251 5.63 12.38 11.09
C THR A 251 6.42 13.00 9.92
N PHE A 252 6.11 14.24 9.51
CA PHE A 252 6.88 14.89 8.42
C PHE A 252 8.38 14.95 8.73
N PHE A 253 8.76 15.40 9.93
CA PHE A 253 10.18 15.51 10.29
C PHE A 253 10.85 14.16 10.53
N HIS A 254 10.08 13.13 10.92
CA HIS A 254 10.54 11.75 10.99
C HIS A 254 10.91 11.24 9.59
N GLU A 255 10.00 11.40 8.64
CA GLU A 255 10.22 11.07 7.22
C GLU A 255 11.40 11.87 6.62
N ALA A 256 11.52 13.16 6.96
CA ALA A 256 12.67 13.96 6.59
C ALA A 256 13.98 13.42 7.20
N GLY A 257 13.93 12.90 8.43
CA GLY A 257 15.04 12.23 9.09
C GLY A 257 15.52 11.00 8.33
N HIS A 258 14.61 10.18 7.80
CA HIS A 258 14.98 9.07 6.93
C HIS A 258 15.71 9.54 5.67
N LEU A 259 15.23 10.58 4.99
CA LEU A 259 15.93 11.11 3.81
C LEU A 259 17.33 11.65 4.13
N VAL A 260 17.49 12.28 5.29
CA VAL A 260 18.75 12.90 5.70
C VAL A 260 19.75 11.86 6.21
N LEU A 261 19.30 10.91 7.03
CA LEU A 261 20.19 9.97 7.72
C LEU A 261 20.39 8.67 6.95
N HIS A 262 19.40 8.22 6.18
CA HIS A 262 19.38 6.91 5.53
C HIS A 262 19.21 7.07 4.02
N GLU A 263 20.32 7.40 3.33
CA GLU A 263 20.35 7.51 1.85
C GLU A 263 20.14 6.17 1.11
N GLN A 264 20.00 5.07 1.84
CA GLN A 264 19.73 3.76 1.26
C GLN A 264 18.32 3.74 0.66
N ARG A 265 18.20 3.21 -0.57
CA ARG A 265 16.99 3.20 -1.41
C ARG A 265 15.87 2.26 -0.89
N GLU A 266 15.83 2.04 0.41
CA GLU A 266 14.77 1.34 1.11
C GLU A 266 13.53 2.23 1.19
N VAL A 267 12.37 1.60 1.36
CA VAL A 267 11.10 2.30 1.60
C VAL A 267 10.83 2.25 3.09
N PHE A 268 10.75 3.41 3.72
CA PHE A 268 10.40 3.53 5.14
C PHE A 268 8.91 3.84 5.26
N ILE A 269 8.23 3.23 6.23
CA ILE A 269 6.77 3.36 6.42
C ILE A 269 6.48 3.42 7.94
N ASP A 270 6.03 4.56 8.42
CA ASP A 270 5.71 4.76 9.85
C ASP A 270 4.32 4.18 10.19
N GLU A 271 4.28 3.02 10.87
CA GLU A 271 3.08 2.47 11.54
C GLU A 271 3.31 2.40 13.05
N ASP A 272 2.25 2.67 13.83
CA ASP A 272 2.22 2.44 15.28
C ASP A 272 2.39 0.94 15.62
N ALA A 273 3.61 0.42 15.54
CA ALA A 273 4.00 -0.92 15.95
C ALA A 273 5.06 -0.79 17.06
N GLY A 274 4.73 -1.26 18.26
CA GLY A 274 5.55 -1.09 19.45
C GLY A 274 6.93 -1.76 19.40
N ASP A 275 7.84 -1.23 20.22
CA ASP A 275 9.12 -1.76 20.76
C ASP A 275 10.09 -2.53 19.84
N VAL A 276 9.89 -2.57 18.53
CA VAL A 276 10.93 -3.05 17.59
C VAL A 276 11.94 -1.92 17.40
N LYS A 277 13.05 -2.00 18.13
CA LYS A 277 14.19 -1.06 18.06
C LYS A 277 15.00 -1.26 16.78
N ASP A 278 14.42 -0.93 15.63
CA ASP A 278 15.25 -0.63 14.45
C ASP A 278 16.02 0.66 14.75
N GLN A 279 17.35 0.60 14.60
CA GLN A 279 18.22 1.74 14.83
C GLN A 279 17.85 2.92 13.92
N LYS A 280 17.44 2.67 12.68
CA LYS A 280 17.01 3.72 11.74
C LYS A 280 15.76 4.45 12.23
N GLU A 281 14.79 3.74 12.79
CA GLU A 281 13.57 4.33 13.36
C GLU A 281 13.88 5.19 14.60
N VAL A 282 14.82 4.75 15.44
CA VAL A 282 15.29 5.52 16.60
C VAL A 282 16.02 6.80 16.16
N GLU A 283 16.87 6.69 15.13
CA GLU A 283 17.60 7.82 14.55
C GLU A 283 16.65 8.85 13.93
N ALA A 284 15.65 8.41 13.15
CA ALA A 284 14.64 9.29 12.56
C ALA A 284 13.76 9.97 13.61
N ASN A 285 13.34 9.24 14.65
CA ASN A 285 12.60 9.82 15.78
C ASN A 285 13.43 10.87 16.53
N SER A 286 14.71 10.58 16.77
CA SER A 286 15.63 11.51 17.44
C SER A 286 15.86 12.76 16.60
N PHE A 287 16.03 12.59 15.29
CA PHE A 287 16.15 13.69 14.33
C PHE A 287 14.91 14.60 14.35
N ALA A 288 13.71 14.03 14.27
CA ALA A 288 12.46 14.79 14.31
C ALA A 288 12.32 15.57 15.62
N GLY A 289 12.64 14.93 16.75
CA GLY A 289 12.64 15.56 18.07
C GLY A 289 13.61 16.74 18.15
N GLU A 290 14.85 16.57 17.69
CA GLU A 290 15.88 17.61 17.75
C GLU A 290 15.56 18.80 16.84
N VAL A 291 15.05 18.56 15.62
CA VAL A 291 14.63 19.64 14.71
C VAL A 291 13.48 20.44 15.33
N LEU A 292 12.46 19.77 15.88
CA LEU A 292 11.29 20.43 16.44
C LEU A 292 11.60 21.17 17.76
N ILE A 293 12.16 20.46 18.75
CA ILE A 293 12.53 21.02 20.05
C ILE A 293 13.93 20.53 20.42
N PRO A 294 14.97 21.34 20.12
CA PRO A 294 16.36 20.99 20.38
C PRO A 294 16.62 20.59 21.83
N HIS A 295 17.54 19.66 22.06
CA HIS A 295 17.89 19.18 23.39
C HIS A 295 18.30 20.31 24.35
N THR A 296 18.90 21.37 23.82
CA THR A 296 19.26 22.59 24.57
C THR A 296 18.06 23.27 25.25
N LEU A 297 16.83 23.05 24.77
CA LEU A 297 15.60 23.58 25.34
C LEU A 297 14.89 22.60 26.30
N HIS A 298 15.34 21.34 26.40
CA HIS A 298 14.65 20.29 27.18
C HIS A 298 14.57 20.61 28.67
N THR A 299 15.62 21.20 29.25
CA THR A 299 15.58 21.65 30.66
C THR A 299 14.45 22.66 30.92
N GLN A 300 14.12 23.49 29.94
CA GLN A 300 13.02 24.46 30.03
C GLN A 300 11.67 23.79 29.72
N LEU A 301 11.64 22.88 28.74
CA LEU A 301 10.46 22.09 28.38
C LEU A 301 9.91 21.34 29.60
N PHE A 302 10.75 20.57 30.30
CA PHE A 302 10.34 19.73 31.44
C PHE A 302 10.05 20.52 32.73
N LYS A 303 10.31 21.84 32.75
CA LYS A 303 9.85 22.72 33.84
C LYS A 303 8.38 23.11 33.71
N ILE A 304 7.75 22.91 32.55
CA ILE A 304 6.35 23.27 32.31
C ILE A 304 5.44 22.32 33.09
N ARG A 305 4.56 22.85 33.94
CA ARG A 305 3.66 22.07 34.82
C ARG A 305 2.18 22.06 34.41
N GLY A 306 1.88 22.50 33.18
CA GLY A 306 0.51 22.47 32.65
C GLY A 306 -0.23 23.80 32.71
N ASN A 307 0.46 24.91 32.46
CA ASN A 307 -0.17 26.21 32.25
C ASN A 307 -0.14 26.56 30.75
N HIS A 308 -1.30 26.90 30.18
CA HIS A 308 -1.43 27.28 28.77
C HIS A 308 -0.47 28.40 28.37
N LYS A 309 -0.30 29.42 29.21
CA LYS A 309 0.58 30.57 28.90
C LYS A 309 2.05 30.16 28.81
N ASP A 310 2.47 29.23 29.65
CA ASP A 310 3.86 28.76 29.66
C ASP A 310 4.15 27.87 28.46
N ILE A 311 3.19 27.03 28.04
CA ILE A 311 3.27 26.24 26.81
C ILE A 311 3.37 27.16 25.58
N ILE A 312 2.51 28.18 25.50
CA ILE A 312 2.52 29.13 24.38
C ILE A 312 3.83 29.92 24.34
N ARG A 313 4.32 30.40 25.49
CA ARG A 313 5.60 31.12 25.58
C ARG A 313 6.76 30.25 25.14
N PHE A 314 6.79 29.00 25.58
CA PHE A 314 7.82 28.04 25.16
C PHE A 314 7.72 27.73 23.66
N ALA A 315 6.51 27.54 23.12
CA ALA A 315 6.30 27.31 21.69
C ALA A 315 6.85 28.46 20.84
N MET A 316 6.63 29.72 21.28
CA MET A 316 7.21 30.90 20.62
C MET A 316 8.74 30.89 20.66
N GLN A 317 9.35 30.55 21.80
CA GLN A 317 10.79 30.44 21.95
C GLN A 317 11.40 29.33 21.09
N ALA A 318 10.76 28.16 21.03
CA ALA A 318 11.19 27.02 20.24
C ALA A 318 10.88 27.17 18.73
N GLY A 319 10.06 28.16 18.37
CA GLY A 319 9.68 28.44 16.98
C GLY A 319 8.65 27.46 16.41
N VAL A 320 7.87 26.76 17.24
CA VAL A 320 6.91 25.72 16.85
C VAL A 320 5.46 26.03 17.24
N SER A 321 4.51 25.19 16.83
CA SER A 321 3.13 25.27 17.33
C SER A 321 3.03 24.85 18.81
N PRO A 322 2.06 25.37 19.57
CA PRO A 322 1.77 24.87 20.92
C PRO A 322 1.42 23.38 20.95
N GLY A 323 0.78 22.86 19.89
CA GLY A 323 0.44 21.45 19.76
C GLY A 323 1.67 20.55 19.82
N ILE A 324 2.74 20.91 19.09
CA ILE A 324 4.01 20.17 19.09
C ILE A 324 4.63 20.11 20.49
N VAL A 325 4.61 21.20 21.24
CA VAL A 325 5.11 21.24 22.63
C VAL A 325 4.33 20.26 23.51
N VAL A 326 2.99 20.24 23.37
CA VAL A 326 2.14 19.28 24.09
C VAL A 326 2.46 17.85 23.67
N GLY A 327 2.58 17.58 22.36
CA GLY A 327 2.94 16.27 21.84
C GLY A 327 4.27 15.75 22.40
N GLN A 328 5.29 16.60 22.44
CA GLN A 328 6.60 16.26 22.99
C GLN A 328 6.54 15.98 24.50
N LEU A 329 5.81 16.79 25.28
CA LEU A 329 5.62 16.54 26.72
C LEU A 329 4.84 15.25 26.99
N GLN A 330 3.88 14.90 26.13
CA GLN A 330 3.13 13.65 26.23
C GLN A 330 3.98 12.43 25.86
N HIS A 331 4.78 12.53 24.79
CA HIS A 331 5.67 11.46 24.35
C HIS A 331 6.70 11.10 25.43
N HIS A 332 7.28 12.10 26.09
CA HIS A 332 8.23 11.90 27.20
C HIS A 332 7.57 11.52 28.53
N GLY A 333 6.26 11.27 28.56
CA GLY A 333 5.52 10.87 29.77
C GLY A 333 5.37 11.97 30.83
N HIS A 334 5.79 13.19 30.54
CA HIS A 334 5.64 14.34 31.45
C HIS A 334 4.17 14.76 31.58
N PHE A 335 3.43 14.66 30.47
CA PHE A 335 1.97 14.82 30.43
C PHE A 335 1.29 13.50 30.03
N LYS A 336 0.08 13.28 30.55
CA LYS A 336 -0.78 12.17 30.08
C LYS A 336 -1.27 12.45 28.65
N PRO A 337 -1.52 11.43 27.80
CA PRO A 337 -1.98 11.64 26.41
C PRO A 337 -3.27 12.46 26.25
N SER A 338 -4.13 12.51 27.27
CA SER A 338 -5.36 13.31 27.27
C SER A 338 -5.16 14.77 27.71
N TYR A 339 -4.01 15.10 28.29
CA TYR A 339 -3.78 16.37 28.96
C TYR A 339 -3.33 17.46 27.97
N MET A 340 -3.90 18.67 28.09
CA MET A 340 -3.58 19.84 27.24
C MET A 340 -3.89 19.67 25.74
N ASN A 341 -4.74 18.72 25.37
CA ASN A 341 -5.13 18.50 23.97
C ASN A 341 -5.87 19.68 23.33
N SER A 342 -6.42 20.61 24.12
CA SER A 342 -7.02 21.86 23.62
C SER A 342 -6.03 22.81 22.96
N LEU A 343 -4.71 22.61 23.17
CA LEU A 343 -3.65 23.35 22.50
C LEU A 343 -3.18 22.69 21.20
N LYS A 344 -3.59 21.44 20.95
CA LYS A 344 -3.36 20.76 19.67
C LYS A 344 -4.41 21.21 18.68
N ARG A 345 -3.98 21.55 17.48
CA ARG A 345 -4.90 21.90 16.39
C ARG A 345 -5.41 20.62 15.77
N ARG A 346 -6.71 20.57 15.48
CA ARG A 346 -7.33 19.46 14.77
C ARG A 346 -7.63 19.86 13.34
N PHE A 347 -7.35 18.96 12.42
CA PHE A 347 -7.61 19.14 11.00
C PHE A 347 -8.89 18.43 10.59
N ASP A 348 -9.55 18.96 9.58
CA ASP A 348 -10.73 18.33 9.00
C ASP A 348 -10.34 17.42 7.83
N LYS A 349 -10.96 16.24 7.75
CA LYS A 349 -10.60 15.23 6.74
C LYS A 349 -11.00 15.66 5.32
N GLU A 350 -12.13 16.34 5.16
CA GLU A 350 -12.61 16.81 3.86
C GLU A 350 -11.71 17.92 3.34
N GLU A 351 -11.30 18.83 4.22
CA GLU A 351 -10.34 19.89 3.90
C GLU A 351 -9.00 19.32 3.41
N ILE A 352 -8.42 18.36 4.13
CA ILE A 352 -7.16 17.73 3.71
C ILE A 352 -7.31 17.01 2.37
N THR A 353 -8.41 16.30 2.16
CA THR A 353 -8.65 15.57 0.90
C THR A 353 -8.71 16.53 -0.29
N SER A 354 -9.34 17.71 -0.12
CA SER A 354 -9.41 18.73 -1.18
C SER A 354 -8.04 19.33 -1.55
N LEU A 355 -7.08 19.29 -0.63
CA LEU A 355 -5.70 19.78 -0.82
C LEU A 355 -4.75 18.71 -1.38
N SER A 356 -5.17 17.45 -1.38
CA SER A 356 -4.47 16.32 -1.98
C SER A 356 -4.66 16.24 -3.50
N ASP A 357 -5.74 16.81 -4.03
CA ASP A 357 -6.09 16.76 -5.46
C ASP A 357 -5.50 17.90 -6.29
N ASN A 358 -5.01 18.95 -5.64
CA ASN A 358 -4.24 20.05 -6.22
C ASN A 358 -2.74 19.93 -5.91
#